data_AF-A0A7N4PS66-F1
#
_entry.id   AF-A0A7N4PS66-F1
#
_cell.length_a   1.000
_cell.length_b   1.000
_cell.length_c   1.000
_cell.angle_alpha   90.00
_cell.angle_beta   90.00
_cell.angle_gamma   90.00
#
_symmetry.space_group_name_H-M   'P 1'
#
loop_
_entity.id
_entity.type
_entity.pdbx_description
1 polymer ?
#
loop_
_entity_poly.entity_id
_entity_poly.type
_entity_poly.pdbx_seq_one_letter_code
_entity_poly.pdbx_strand_id
1 'polypeptide(L)'
;MLTYEWYLPKMAKHLPGIYFPGNRWNPVEGILPSGMVMFNLYHFLKVNKHKETFVCIGLHEGDPTWKENYSLWPWGSCDKLVSSEIVFNPEEWIKLTRNIYNWTEEYGRFDLSSWEAVANEEMWQARMKTAFFIFNLAETANVPTNMKVQLYALAYDLYKEIIYLQKKHPVNWHKNYAIACERMLRFREIDVNPEVLLSETIKHFHLYVEKVQDDPQRADILEALRHLRRELQGLKKTKRV
;
A
#
# COMPACT_ATOMS: atom_id res chain seq x y z
N MET A 1 4.08 17.13 18.96
CA MET A 1 4.89 17.02 20.20
C MET A 1 6.30 17.57 20.06
N LEU A 2 7.03 17.28 18.98
CA LEU A 2 8.38 17.83 18.73
C LEU A 2 8.42 19.36 18.52
N THR A 3 7.24 19.99 18.46
CA THR A 3 7.05 21.44 18.38
C THR A 3 7.10 22.14 19.74
N TYR A 4 7.14 21.39 20.86
CA TYR A 4 7.25 21.95 22.22
C TYR A 4 8.72 21.98 22.67
N GLU A 5 9.15 23.13 23.20
CA GLU A 5 10.52 23.38 23.65
C GLU A 5 11.00 22.36 24.69
N TRP A 6 10.15 21.98 25.64
CA TRP A 6 10.52 21.04 26.70
C TRP A 6 10.55 19.57 26.24
N TYR A 7 9.89 19.24 25.13
CA TYR A 7 9.67 17.85 24.74
C TYR A 7 10.94 17.22 24.17
N LEU A 8 11.64 17.92 23.29
CA LEU A 8 12.86 17.41 22.65
C LEU A 8 13.99 17.13 23.64
N PRO A 9 14.37 18.05 24.56
CA PRO A 9 15.39 17.77 25.58
C PRO A 9 15.03 16.59 26.50
N LYS A 10 13.72 16.39 26.76
CA LYS A 10 13.24 15.25 27.55
C LYS A 10 13.38 13.95 26.78
N MET A 11 12.94 13.92 25.51
CA MET A 11 12.99 12.73 24.66
C MET A 11 14.42 12.32 24.30
N ALA A 12 15.31 13.27 24.02
CA ALA A 12 16.70 13.00 23.63
C ALA A 12 17.45 12.16 24.67
N LYS A 13 17.16 12.33 25.96
CA LYS A 13 17.74 11.53 27.05
C LYS A 13 17.38 10.05 26.98
N HIS A 14 16.27 9.71 26.34
CA HIS A 14 15.74 8.35 26.25
C HIS A 14 15.95 7.70 24.88
N LEU A 15 16.56 8.41 23.93
CA LEU A 15 16.76 7.94 22.54
C LEU A 15 18.25 7.97 22.17
N PRO A 16 19.09 7.11 22.79
CA PRO A 16 20.51 7.07 22.49
C PRO A 16 20.77 6.74 21.02
N GLY A 17 21.66 7.51 20.38
CA GLY A 17 22.01 7.36 18.97
C GLY A 17 21.03 7.97 17.97
N ILE A 18 20.03 8.72 18.46
CA ILE A 18 19.20 9.63 17.68
C ILE A 18 19.67 11.07 17.90
N TYR A 19 19.92 11.78 16.80
CA TYR A 19 20.44 13.15 16.81
C TYR A 19 19.33 14.12 16.40
N PHE A 20 19.06 15.11 17.24
CA PHE A 20 18.14 16.20 16.90
C PHE A 20 18.95 17.39 16.38
N PRO A 21 18.74 17.85 15.13
CA PRO A 21 19.55 18.92 14.52
C PRO A 21 19.20 20.33 15.04
N GLY A 22 18.23 20.45 15.94
CA GLY A 22 17.89 21.71 16.59
C GLY A 22 17.03 21.50 17.83
N ASN A 23 16.46 22.60 18.32
CA ASN A 23 15.69 22.66 19.57
C ASN A 23 14.20 22.47 19.38
N ARG A 24 13.69 22.66 18.15
CA ARG A 24 12.25 22.63 17.86
C ARG A 24 11.99 22.17 16.43
N TRP A 25 11.01 21.29 16.25
CA TRP A 25 10.53 20.95 14.92
C TRP A 25 9.75 22.13 14.29
N ASN A 26 10.08 22.47 13.05
CA ASN A 26 9.30 23.37 12.19
C ASN A 26 9.53 22.99 10.72
N PRO A 27 8.49 22.94 9.85
CA PRO A 27 8.69 22.74 8.42
C PRO A 27 9.65 23.74 7.76
N VAL A 28 9.73 24.96 8.31
CA VAL A 28 10.69 26.00 7.89
C VAL A 28 11.83 26.09 8.90
N GLU A 29 13.05 25.85 8.43
CA GLU A 29 14.24 26.00 9.26
C GLU A 29 14.56 27.46 9.55
N GLY A 30 15.28 27.70 10.64
CA GLY A 30 15.70 29.04 11.02
C GLY A 30 16.06 29.14 12.50
N ILE A 31 16.40 30.35 12.93
CA ILE A 31 16.71 30.65 14.33
C ILE A 31 15.65 31.64 14.83
N LEU A 32 14.95 31.27 15.90
CA LEU A 32 13.99 32.18 16.54
C LEU A 32 14.72 33.32 17.26
N PRO A 33 14.05 34.46 17.55
CA PRO A 33 14.64 35.54 18.35
C PRO A 33 15.17 35.08 19.72
N SER A 34 14.63 33.99 20.26
CA SER A 34 15.09 33.33 21.49
C SER A 34 16.41 32.57 21.35
N GLY A 35 16.98 32.49 20.13
CA GLY A 35 18.17 31.69 19.81
C GLY A 35 17.88 30.22 19.53
N MET A 36 16.61 29.77 19.59
CA MET A 36 16.25 28.39 19.30
C MET A 36 16.43 28.07 17.82
N VAL A 37 17.15 26.98 17.55
CA VAL A 37 17.32 26.43 16.21
C VAL A 37 16.13 25.56 15.86
N MET A 38 15.48 25.85 14.74
CA MET A 38 14.40 25.06 14.19
C MET A 38 14.91 24.10 13.13
N PHE A 39 14.35 22.90 13.08
CA PHE A 39 14.67 21.88 12.07
C PHE A 39 13.40 21.22 11.53
N ASN A 40 13.45 20.74 10.29
CA ASN A 40 12.35 20.03 9.65
C ASN A 40 12.57 18.50 9.61
N LEU A 41 11.58 17.76 9.10
CA LEU A 41 11.69 16.30 8.98
C LEU A 41 12.88 15.88 8.11
N TYR A 42 13.09 16.52 6.97
CA TYR A 42 14.20 16.18 6.07
C TYR A 42 15.56 16.24 6.78
N HIS A 43 15.84 17.33 7.50
CA HIS A 43 17.10 17.48 8.20
C HIS A 43 17.23 16.46 9.33
N PHE A 44 16.15 16.19 10.07
CA PHE A 44 16.13 15.13 11.08
C PHE A 44 16.48 13.76 10.50
N LEU A 45 15.92 13.40 9.34
CA LEU A 45 16.23 12.14 8.66
C LEU A 45 17.67 12.11 8.15
N LYS A 46 18.15 13.21 7.58
CA LYS A 46 19.50 13.33 7.03
C LYS A 46 20.58 13.09 8.09
N VAL A 47 20.43 13.66 9.29
CA VAL A 47 21.41 13.44 10.38
C VAL A 47 21.28 12.06 11.03
N ASN A 48 20.14 11.38 10.83
CA ASN A 48 19.88 10.04 11.36
C ASN A 48 19.89 8.94 10.29
N LYS A 49 20.50 9.18 9.12
CA LYS A 49 20.50 8.24 7.99
C LYS A 49 21.11 6.86 8.28
N HIS A 50 21.85 6.72 9.37
CA HIS A 50 22.41 5.45 9.86
C HIS A 50 21.37 4.56 10.56
N LYS A 51 20.13 5.04 10.73
CA LYS A 51 19.02 4.29 11.31
C LYS A 51 17.93 4.08 10.28
N GLU A 52 17.38 2.88 10.24
CA GLU A 52 16.14 2.64 9.50
C GLU A 52 14.99 3.37 10.16
N THR A 53 14.14 4.01 9.36
CA THR A 53 12.99 4.76 9.84
C THR A 53 11.71 4.08 9.34
N PHE A 54 10.81 3.81 10.28
CA PHE A 54 9.49 3.25 10.01
C PHE A 54 8.42 4.22 10.51
N VAL A 55 7.37 4.36 9.73
CA VAL A 55 6.27 5.29 9.95
C VAL A 55 5.00 4.47 10.07
N CYS A 56 4.38 4.47 11.25
CA CYS A 56 3.10 3.82 11.48
C CYS A 56 2.03 4.91 11.61
N ILE A 57 0.90 4.78 10.89
CA ILE A 57 -0.18 5.79 10.86
C ILE A 57 0.20 7.07 10.07
N GLY A 58 1.20 6.96 9.19
CA GLY A 58 1.59 8.02 8.27
C GLY A 58 2.45 9.13 8.89
N LEU A 59 2.99 9.98 8.01
CA LEU A 59 3.74 11.18 8.40
C LEU A 59 2.81 12.39 8.45
N HIS A 60 3.11 13.33 9.34
CA HIS A 60 2.34 14.56 9.47
C HIS A 60 2.36 15.37 8.16
N GLU A 61 1.18 15.62 7.57
CA GLU A 61 1.06 16.27 6.26
C GLU A 61 1.59 17.70 6.23
N GLY A 62 1.59 18.38 7.38
CA GLY A 62 2.09 19.75 7.50
C GLY A 62 3.61 19.90 7.38
N ASP A 63 4.38 18.82 7.21
CA ASP A 63 5.81 18.88 6.89
C ASP A 63 6.12 18.01 5.65
N PRO A 64 6.08 18.58 4.43
CA PRO A 64 6.37 17.85 3.20
C PRO A 64 7.85 17.78 2.85
N THR A 65 8.75 18.31 3.70
CA THR A 65 10.19 18.50 3.34
C THR A 65 10.92 17.21 2.98
N TRP A 66 10.45 16.06 3.46
CA TRP A 66 11.02 14.75 3.16
C TRP A 66 10.69 14.21 1.77
N LYS A 67 9.60 14.68 1.13
CA LYS A 67 9.02 14.05 -0.06
C LYS A 67 9.93 14.10 -1.29
N GLU A 68 10.86 15.06 -1.35
CA GLU A 68 11.80 15.17 -2.47
C GLU A 68 12.88 14.09 -2.42
N ASN A 69 13.29 13.66 -1.22
CA ASN A 69 14.45 12.78 -1.03
C ASN A 69 14.10 11.40 -0.50
N TYR A 70 12.84 11.16 -0.14
CA TYR A 70 12.41 9.89 0.44
C TYR A 70 11.07 9.44 -0.13
N SER A 71 10.86 8.13 -0.14
CA SER A 71 9.60 7.46 -0.46
C SER A 71 9.17 6.56 0.69
N LEU A 72 7.87 6.32 0.80
CA LEU A 72 7.31 5.35 1.75
C LEU A 72 7.05 4.03 1.03
N TRP A 73 7.68 2.95 1.49
CA TRP A 73 7.47 1.60 0.99
C TRP A 73 6.75 0.76 2.04
N PRO A 74 5.75 -0.04 1.68
CA PRO A 74 4.95 -0.75 2.66
C PRO A 74 5.78 -1.76 3.45
N TRP A 75 5.65 -1.72 4.77
CA TRP A 75 6.21 -2.67 5.72
C TRP A 75 5.08 -3.17 6.61
N GLY A 76 4.06 -3.79 5.99
CA GLY A 76 2.72 -4.06 6.53
C GLY A 76 2.04 -2.91 7.25
N SER A 77 1.77 -2.98 8.56
CA SER A 77 0.96 -1.93 9.21
C SER A 77 1.63 -0.56 9.17
N CYS A 78 2.96 -0.53 9.06
CA CYS A 78 3.76 0.67 8.89
C CYS A 78 4.34 0.75 7.47
N ASP A 79 5.00 1.86 7.18
CA ASP A 79 5.79 2.05 5.97
C ASP A 79 7.25 2.28 6.34
N LYS A 80 8.18 1.71 5.58
CA LYS A 80 9.61 2.04 5.66
C LYS A 80 9.84 3.33 4.87
N LEU A 81 10.51 4.28 5.51
CA LEU A 81 11.00 5.47 4.81
C LEU A 81 12.33 5.16 4.14
N VAL A 82 12.39 5.30 2.82
CA VAL A 82 13.51 4.88 1.99
C VAL A 82 14.03 6.06 1.18
N SER A 83 15.34 6.26 1.15
CA SER A 83 15.96 7.31 0.34
C SER A 83 15.62 7.10 -1.14
N SER A 84 15.31 8.19 -1.85
CA SER A 84 15.07 8.19 -3.30
C SER A 84 16.31 7.78 -4.11
N GLU A 85 17.50 7.72 -3.50
CA GLU A 85 18.71 7.18 -4.12
C GLU A 85 18.70 5.65 -4.24
N ILE A 86 17.82 4.97 -3.49
CA ILE A 86 17.72 3.51 -3.47
C ILE A 86 16.78 3.05 -4.58
N VAL A 87 17.30 2.21 -5.48
CA VAL A 87 16.51 1.60 -6.55
C VAL A 87 15.56 0.56 -5.96
N PHE A 88 14.27 0.68 -6.27
CA PHE A 88 13.26 -0.28 -5.84
C PHE A 88 13.36 -1.58 -6.64
N ASN A 89 13.57 -2.71 -5.95
CA ASN A 89 13.46 -4.05 -6.51
C ASN A 89 12.17 -4.72 -6.01
N PRO A 90 11.16 -4.93 -6.87
CA PRO A 90 9.87 -5.46 -6.44
C PRO A 90 9.96 -6.90 -5.93
N GLU A 91 10.77 -7.77 -6.56
CA GLU A 91 10.86 -9.19 -6.19
C GLU A 91 11.55 -9.37 -4.83
N GLU A 92 12.63 -8.61 -4.59
CA GLU A 92 13.31 -8.59 -3.30
C GLU A 92 12.39 -8.04 -2.20
N TRP A 93 11.67 -6.96 -2.49
CA TRP A 93 10.73 -6.37 -1.55
C TRP A 93 9.58 -7.31 -1.20
N ILE A 94 9.04 -8.03 -2.20
CA ILE A 94 8.03 -9.07 -1.97
C ILE A 94 8.57 -10.14 -1.03
N LYS A 95 9.76 -10.69 -1.30
CA LYS A 95 10.38 -11.73 -0.47
C LYS A 95 10.56 -11.25 0.97
N LEU A 96 11.01 -10.01 1.15
CA LEU A 96 11.22 -9.40 2.45
C LEU A 96 9.91 -9.17 3.20
N THR A 97 8.84 -8.79 2.49
CA THR A 97 7.57 -8.38 3.11
C THR A 97 6.53 -9.47 3.28
N ARG A 98 6.67 -10.60 2.58
CA ARG A 98 5.67 -11.67 2.51
C ARG A 98 5.19 -12.18 3.87
N ASN A 99 6.10 -12.30 4.84
CA ASN A 99 5.85 -12.94 6.13
C ASN A 99 6.18 -12.06 7.34
N ILE A 100 6.13 -10.73 7.21
CA ILE A 100 6.49 -9.84 8.33
C ILE A 100 5.53 -10.00 9.53
N TYR A 101 4.29 -10.43 9.30
CA TYR A 101 3.25 -10.47 10.34
C TYR A 101 2.80 -11.89 10.65
N ASN A 102 3.03 -12.33 11.88
CA ASN A 102 2.45 -13.54 12.45
C ASN A 102 1.12 -13.23 13.18
N TRP A 103 0.20 -12.55 12.49
CA TRP A 103 -1.10 -12.20 13.06
C TRP A 103 -2.07 -13.37 12.93
N THR A 104 -2.49 -13.92 14.07
CA THR A 104 -3.29 -15.16 14.14
C THR A 104 -4.78 -14.92 14.35
N GLU A 105 -5.20 -13.69 14.60
CA GLU A 105 -6.61 -13.38 14.84
C GLU A 105 -7.44 -13.44 13.55
N GLU A 106 -8.56 -14.15 13.60
CA GLU A 106 -9.46 -14.30 12.46
C GLU A 106 -10.10 -12.96 12.08
N TYR A 107 -10.34 -12.77 10.77
CA TYR A 107 -11.03 -11.58 10.28
C TYR A 107 -12.48 -11.53 10.78
N GLY A 108 -12.87 -10.39 11.34
CA GLY A 108 -14.23 -10.17 11.87
C GLY A 108 -14.54 -10.89 13.17
N ARG A 109 -13.52 -11.35 13.92
CA ARG A 109 -13.69 -12.01 15.23
C ARG A 109 -14.25 -11.09 16.31
N PHE A 110 -13.84 -9.83 16.33
CA PHE A 110 -14.12 -8.89 17.41
C PHE A 110 -15.39 -8.08 17.16
N ASP A 111 -15.99 -7.57 18.24
CA ASP A 111 -17.12 -6.65 18.16
C ASP A 111 -16.72 -5.36 17.42
N LEU A 112 -17.56 -4.90 16.48
CA LEU A 112 -17.23 -3.77 15.60
C LEU A 112 -17.02 -2.45 16.35
N SER A 113 -17.51 -2.32 17.58
CA SER A 113 -17.29 -1.14 18.42
C SER A 113 -16.00 -1.18 19.24
N SER A 114 -15.27 -2.29 19.19
CA SER A 114 -14.05 -2.51 19.98
C SER A 114 -12.78 -1.98 19.31
N TRP A 115 -11.78 -1.63 20.10
CA TRP A 115 -10.45 -1.28 19.59
C TRP A 115 -9.76 -2.47 18.94
N GLU A 116 -10.07 -3.69 19.39
CA GLU A 116 -9.58 -4.94 18.83
C GLU A 116 -10.06 -5.14 17.39
N ALA A 117 -11.30 -4.73 17.06
CA ALA A 117 -11.78 -4.76 15.69
C ALA A 117 -10.99 -3.80 14.78
N VAL A 118 -10.70 -2.58 15.26
CA VAL A 118 -9.89 -1.60 14.53
C VAL A 118 -8.47 -2.13 14.30
N ALA A 119 -7.81 -2.63 15.36
CA ALA A 119 -6.47 -3.19 15.25
C ALA A 119 -6.44 -4.41 14.31
N ASN A 120 -7.43 -5.29 14.41
CA ASN A 120 -7.54 -6.47 13.54
C ASN A 120 -7.73 -6.05 12.07
N GLU A 121 -8.60 -5.08 11.78
CA GLU A 121 -8.78 -4.55 10.42
C GLU A 121 -7.45 -4.04 9.85
N GLU A 122 -6.70 -3.22 10.61
CA GLU A 122 -5.38 -2.72 10.18
C GLU A 122 -4.39 -3.86 9.90
N MET A 123 -4.33 -4.87 10.76
CA MET A 123 -3.45 -6.04 10.57
C MET A 123 -3.85 -6.87 9.35
N TRP A 124 -5.14 -6.98 9.06
CA TRP A 124 -5.61 -7.63 7.84
C TRP A 124 -5.24 -6.78 6.62
N GLN A 125 -5.61 -5.50 6.56
CA GLN A 125 -5.27 -4.61 5.44
C GLN A 125 -3.76 -4.58 5.15
N ALA A 126 -2.91 -4.66 6.17
CA ALA A 126 -1.46 -4.75 6.04
C ALA A 126 -0.98 -5.90 5.11
N ARG A 127 -1.70 -7.02 5.05
CA ARG A 127 -1.36 -8.18 4.19
C ARG A 127 -1.40 -7.83 2.70
N MET A 128 -2.26 -6.90 2.30
CA MET A 128 -2.43 -6.48 0.90
C MET A 128 -1.55 -5.30 0.50
N LYS A 129 -0.94 -4.57 1.45
CA LYS A 129 -0.26 -3.30 1.15
C LYS A 129 0.89 -3.43 0.16
N THR A 130 1.68 -4.51 0.21
CA THR A 130 2.74 -4.76 -0.79
C THR A 130 2.16 -4.91 -2.19
N ALA A 131 1.10 -5.71 -2.35
CA ALA A 131 0.44 -5.91 -3.65
C ALA A 131 -0.15 -4.59 -4.17
N PHE A 132 -0.79 -3.82 -3.29
CA PHE A 132 -1.34 -2.50 -3.63
C PHE A 132 -0.26 -1.51 -4.05
N PHE A 133 0.85 -1.44 -3.33
CA PHE A 133 1.97 -0.56 -3.66
C PHE A 133 2.58 -0.88 -5.03
N ILE A 134 2.84 -2.17 -5.30
CA ILE A 134 3.39 -2.61 -6.59
C ILE A 134 2.41 -2.32 -7.73
N PHE A 135 1.11 -2.55 -7.51
CA PHE A 135 0.08 -2.19 -8.46
C PHE A 135 0.06 -0.68 -8.73
N ASN A 136 0.14 0.15 -7.69
CA ASN A 136 0.16 1.60 -7.82
C ASN A 136 1.42 2.10 -8.54
N LEU A 137 2.58 1.46 -8.32
CA LEU A 137 3.79 1.74 -9.10
C LEU A 137 3.55 1.42 -10.59
N ALA A 138 2.89 0.32 -10.92
CA ALA A 138 2.53 0.01 -12.30
C ALA A 138 1.61 1.08 -12.92
N GLU A 139 0.63 1.59 -12.17
CA GLU A 139 -0.29 2.63 -12.67
C GLU A 139 0.42 3.98 -12.88
N THR A 140 1.25 4.40 -11.92
CA THR A 140 1.69 5.81 -11.78
C THR A 140 3.15 6.08 -12.15
N ALA A 141 4.04 5.10 -12.05
CA ALA A 141 5.45 5.31 -12.31
C ALA A 141 5.71 5.44 -13.82
N ASN A 142 6.60 6.36 -14.20
CA ASN A 142 7.06 6.49 -15.57
C ASN A 142 8.15 5.44 -15.86
N VAL A 143 7.71 4.23 -16.18
CA VAL A 143 8.58 3.07 -16.42
C VAL A 143 8.32 2.47 -17.82
N PRO A 144 9.31 1.80 -18.43
CA PRO A 144 9.10 1.08 -19.69
C PRO A 144 7.95 0.07 -19.61
N THR A 145 7.26 -0.15 -20.72
CA THR A 145 6.07 -1.02 -20.80
C THR A 145 6.32 -2.43 -20.27
N ASN A 146 7.46 -3.04 -20.59
CA ASN A 146 7.82 -4.37 -20.10
C ASN A 146 7.94 -4.41 -18.56
N MET A 147 8.48 -3.36 -17.93
CA MET A 147 8.56 -3.25 -16.48
C MET A 147 7.17 -3.03 -15.87
N LYS A 148 6.31 -2.25 -16.53
CA LYS A 148 4.91 -2.07 -16.13
C LYS A 148 4.14 -3.40 -16.16
N VAL A 149 4.34 -4.19 -17.21
CA VAL A 149 3.78 -5.55 -17.34
C VAL A 149 4.25 -6.45 -16.19
N GLN A 150 5.55 -6.46 -15.89
CA GLN A 150 6.12 -7.23 -14.77
C GLN A 150 5.50 -6.82 -13.43
N LEU A 151 5.35 -5.51 -13.17
CA LEU A 151 4.75 -5.02 -11.93
C LEU A 151 3.28 -5.45 -11.81
N TYR A 152 2.48 -5.40 -12.88
CA TYR A 152 1.11 -5.93 -12.85
C TYR A 152 1.07 -7.43 -12.59
N ALA A 153 1.97 -8.21 -13.20
CA ALA A 153 2.05 -9.65 -12.98
C ALA A 153 2.37 -9.97 -11.51
N LEU A 154 3.37 -9.30 -10.93
CA LEU A 154 3.73 -9.46 -9.52
C LEU A 154 2.58 -9.08 -8.59
N ALA A 155 1.90 -7.96 -8.84
CA ALA A 155 0.74 -7.55 -8.04
C ALA A 155 -0.42 -8.56 -8.16
N TYR A 156 -0.70 -9.04 -9.37
CA TYR A 156 -1.71 -10.06 -9.63
C TYR A 156 -1.44 -11.34 -8.84
N ASP A 157 -0.21 -11.86 -8.89
CA ASP A 157 0.16 -13.10 -8.21
C ASP A 157 0.04 -12.97 -6.68
N LEU A 158 0.46 -11.83 -6.11
CA LEU A 158 0.30 -11.55 -4.69
C LEU A 158 -1.18 -11.50 -4.28
N TYR A 159 -2.01 -10.77 -5.03
CA TYR A 159 -3.42 -10.68 -4.73
C TYR A 159 -4.13 -12.03 -4.81
N LYS A 160 -3.81 -12.81 -5.85
CA LYS A 160 -4.31 -14.17 -6.03
C LYS A 160 -3.91 -15.04 -4.84
N GLU A 161 -2.63 -15.07 -4.49
CA GLU A 161 -2.14 -15.85 -3.34
C GLU A 161 -2.91 -15.50 -2.06
N ILE A 162 -2.99 -14.20 -1.74
CA ILE A 162 -3.62 -13.70 -0.52
C ILE A 162 -5.12 -14.09 -0.45
N ILE A 163 -5.87 -13.88 -1.54
CA ILE A 163 -7.31 -14.17 -1.58
C ILE A 163 -7.60 -15.65 -1.54
N TYR A 164 -6.81 -16.48 -2.24
CA TYR A 164 -7.03 -17.92 -2.27
C TYR A 164 -6.56 -18.63 -0.99
N LEU A 165 -5.59 -18.05 -0.28
CA LEU A 165 -5.15 -18.58 1.02
C LEU A 165 -6.17 -18.30 2.14
N GLN A 166 -6.87 -17.17 2.10
CA GLN A 166 -7.73 -16.70 3.19
C GLN A 166 -9.21 -16.86 2.87
N LYS A 167 -9.90 -17.77 3.57
CA LYS A 167 -11.34 -18.01 3.34
C LYS A 167 -12.24 -16.82 3.73
N LYS A 168 -11.87 -16.10 4.79
CA LYS A 168 -12.51 -14.87 5.24
C LYS A 168 -11.48 -13.76 5.21
N HIS A 169 -11.85 -12.61 4.65
CA HIS A 169 -10.96 -11.47 4.50
C HIS A 169 -11.77 -10.18 4.28
N PRO A 170 -11.14 -8.99 4.39
CA PRO A 170 -11.79 -7.72 4.08
C PRO A 170 -12.41 -7.68 2.69
N VAL A 171 -13.56 -7.02 2.57
CA VAL A 171 -14.36 -7.06 1.33
C VAL A 171 -13.68 -6.33 0.17
N ASN A 172 -12.99 -5.23 0.46
CA ASN A 172 -12.24 -4.44 -0.53
C ASN A 172 -11.18 -5.25 -1.28
N TRP A 173 -10.70 -6.37 -0.71
CA TRP A 173 -9.76 -7.27 -1.35
C TRP A 173 -10.28 -7.82 -2.68
N HIS A 174 -11.59 -8.12 -2.75
CA HIS A 174 -12.20 -8.56 -4.00
C HIS A 174 -12.12 -7.49 -5.10
N LYS A 175 -12.37 -6.21 -4.77
CA LYS A 175 -12.26 -5.11 -5.73
C LYS A 175 -10.82 -4.97 -6.24
N ASN A 176 -9.84 -4.98 -5.33
CA ASN A 176 -8.43 -4.84 -5.67
C ASN A 176 -7.95 -5.96 -6.62
N TYR A 177 -8.30 -7.21 -6.32
CA TYR A 177 -7.91 -8.34 -7.16
C TYR A 177 -8.65 -8.38 -8.51
N ALA A 178 -9.93 -8.00 -8.55
CA ALA A 178 -10.65 -7.89 -9.81
C ALA A 178 -10.03 -6.82 -10.73
N ILE A 179 -9.63 -5.67 -10.17
CA ILE A 179 -8.90 -4.63 -10.92
C ILE A 179 -7.56 -5.18 -11.43
N ALA A 180 -6.81 -5.89 -10.59
CA ALA A 180 -5.55 -6.52 -11.02
C ALA A 180 -5.77 -7.52 -12.18
N CYS A 181 -6.79 -8.38 -12.10
CA CYS A 181 -7.16 -9.29 -13.17
C CYS A 181 -7.53 -8.54 -14.47
N GLU A 182 -8.29 -7.44 -14.37
CA GLU A 182 -8.63 -6.60 -15.53
C GLU A 182 -7.41 -5.96 -16.16
N ARG A 183 -6.45 -5.46 -15.36
CA ARG A 183 -5.20 -4.90 -15.91
C ARG A 183 -4.39 -5.95 -16.65
N MET A 184 -4.34 -7.17 -16.15
CA MET A 184 -3.66 -8.28 -16.81
C MET A 184 -4.27 -8.61 -18.18
N LEU A 185 -5.59 -8.45 -18.37
CA LEU A 185 -6.25 -8.68 -19.68
C LEU A 185 -5.74 -7.75 -20.79
N ARG A 186 -5.20 -6.59 -20.42
CA ARG A 186 -4.68 -5.60 -21.38
C ARG A 186 -3.34 -6.03 -22.00
N PHE A 187 -2.67 -7.01 -21.41
CA PHE A 187 -1.34 -7.46 -21.81
C PHE A 187 -1.40 -8.92 -22.29
N ARG A 188 -1.35 -9.10 -23.61
CA ARG A 188 -1.41 -10.43 -24.25
C ARG A 188 -0.11 -11.25 -24.10
N GLU A 189 0.97 -10.61 -23.67
CA GLU A 189 2.30 -11.21 -23.53
C GLU A 189 2.47 -12.00 -22.23
N ILE A 190 1.50 -11.91 -21.31
CA ILE A 190 1.54 -12.64 -20.04
C ILE A 190 0.84 -13.98 -20.23
N ASP A 191 1.50 -15.06 -19.79
CA ASP A 191 1.01 -16.44 -19.86
C ASP A 191 -0.11 -16.74 -18.84
N VAL A 192 -1.17 -15.93 -18.85
CA VAL A 192 -2.38 -16.16 -18.07
C VAL A 192 -3.58 -16.20 -19.01
N ASN A 193 -4.33 -17.30 -18.95
CA ASN A 193 -5.48 -17.51 -19.80
C ASN A 193 -6.51 -16.36 -19.65
N PRO A 194 -6.83 -15.62 -20.73
CA PRO A 194 -7.78 -14.52 -20.68
C PRO A 194 -9.18 -14.92 -20.19
N GLU A 195 -9.59 -16.16 -20.41
CA GLU A 195 -10.86 -16.69 -19.90
C GLU A 195 -10.89 -16.76 -18.38
N VAL A 196 -9.76 -17.14 -17.78
CA VAL A 196 -9.59 -17.21 -16.33
C VAL A 196 -9.62 -15.81 -15.74
N LEU A 197 -8.87 -14.87 -16.33
CA LEU A 197 -8.85 -13.47 -15.90
C LEU A 197 -10.24 -12.84 -15.97
N LEU A 198 -10.97 -13.00 -17.09
CA LEU A 198 -12.34 -12.50 -17.22
C LEU A 198 -13.28 -13.11 -16.16
N SER A 199 -13.20 -14.43 -15.96
CA SER A 199 -14.01 -15.12 -14.96
C SER A 199 -13.74 -14.62 -13.55
N GLU A 200 -12.46 -14.42 -13.20
CA GLU A 200 -12.02 -13.95 -11.89
C GLU A 200 -12.43 -12.48 -11.66
N THR A 201 -12.24 -11.60 -12.65
CA THR A 201 -12.70 -10.21 -12.59
C THR A 201 -14.22 -10.15 -12.33
N ILE A 202 -15.00 -10.92 -13.09
CA ILE A 202 -16.47 -10.96 -12.94
C ILE A 202 -16.86 -11.46 -11.54
N LYS A 203 -16.28 -12.58 -11.10
CA LYS A 203 -16.56 -13.19 -9.81
C LYS A 203 -16.28 -12.21 -8.67
N HIS A 204 -15.10 -11.59 -8.66
CA HIS A 204 -14.68 -10.77 -7.53
C HIS A 204 -15.34 -9.39 -7.51
N PHE A 205 -15.58 -8.75 -8.66
CA PHE A 205 -16.43 -7.55 -8.66
C PHE A 205 -17.87 -7.85 -8.21
N HIS A 206 -18.43 -8.99 -8.59
CA HIS A 206 -19.76 -9.39 -8.13
C HIS A 206 -19.80 -9.55 -6.60
N LEU A 207 -18.85 -10.30 -6.03
CA LEU A 207 -18.73 -10.48 -4.57
C LEU A 207 -18.53 -9.16 -3.82
N TYR A 208 -17.87 -8.18 -4.44
CA TYR A 208 -17.68 -6.85 -3.87
C TYR A 208 -19.01 -6.06 -3.82
N VAL A 209 -19.70 -5.91 -4.95
CA VAL A 209 -20.92 -5.08 -5.05
C VAL A 209 -22.14 -5.68 -4.34
N GLU A 210 -22.11 -6.98 -4.06
CA GLU A 210 -23.11 -7.64 -3.19
C GLU A 210 -22.95 -7.22 -1.73
N LYS A 211 -21.71 -7.03 -1.27
CA LYS A 211 -21.38 -6.71 0.12
C LYS A 211 -21.25 -5.22 0.41
N VAL A 212 -20.85 -4.41 -0.57
CA VAL A 212 -20.71 -2.95 -0.44
C VAL A 212 -21.74 -2.26 -1.33
N GLN A 213 -22.80 -1.73 -0.73
CA GLN A 213 -23.93 -1.15 -1.45
C GLN A 213 -23.82 0.37 -1.64
N ASP A 214 -23.02 1.02 -0.79
CA ASP A 214 -22.84 2.47 -0.66
C ASP A 214 -21.57 3.00 -1.35
N ASP A 215 -20.80 2.14 -2.04
CA ASP A 215 -19.64 2.58 -2.83
C ASP A 215 -20.07 3.53 -3.96
N PRO A 216 -19.52 4.75 -4.05
CA PRO A 216 -19.82 5.69 -5.13
C PRO A 216 -19.56 5.12 -6.54
N GLN A 217 -18.61 4.19 -6.68
CA GLN A 217 -18.25 3.54 -7.94
C GLN A 217 -19.11 2.31 -8.26
N ARG A 218 -20.11 1.98 -7.45
CA ARG A 218 -20.91 0.77 -7.61
C ARG A 218 -21.61 0.69 -8.97
N ALA A 219 -22.13 1.81 -9.48
CA ALA A 219 -22.79 1.87 -10.79
C ALA A 219 -21.81 1.50 -11.92
N ASP A 220 -20.60 2.06 -11.89
CA ASP A 220 -19.53 1.80 -12.85
C ASP A 220 -19.08 0.34 -12.80
N ILE A 221 -18.97 -0.25 -11.61
CA ILE A 221 -18.61 -1.67 -11.45
C ILE A 221 -19.71 -2.57 -12.04
N LEU A 222 -20.99 -2.25 -11.81
CA LEU A 222 -22.11 -3.01 -12.38
C LEU A 222 -22.15 -2.91 -13.91
N GLU A 223 -21.77 -1.76 -14.48
CA GLU A 223 -21.62 -1.60 -15.92
C GLU A 223 -20.45 -2.43 -16.48
N ALA A 224 -19.28 -2.34 -15.85
CA ALA A 224 -18.13 -3.16 -16.21
C ALA A 224 -18.46 -4.66 -16.18
N LEU A 225 -19.21 -5.13 -15.16
CA LEU A 225 -19.68 -6.52 -15.09
C LEU A 225 -20.53 -6.95 -16.28
N ARG A 226 -21.42 -6.07 -16.78
CA ARG A 226 -22.22 -6.37 -17.99
C ARG A 226 -21.32 -6.52 -19.21
N HIS A 227 -20.32 -5.65 -19.35
CA HIS A 227 -19.37 -5.69 -20.46
C HIS A 227 -18.53 -6.97 -20.43
N LEU A 228 -17.86 -7.24 -19.31
CA LEU A 228 -16.98 -8.40 -19.13
C LEU A 228 -17.71 -9.73 -19.35
N ARG A 229 -18.98 -9.84 -18.93
CA ARG A 229 -19.79 -11.05 -19.18
C ARG A 229 -20.03 -11.29 -20.68
N ARG A 230 -20.20 -10.24 -21.48
CA ARG A 230 -20.34 -10.36 -22.95
C ARG A 230 -19.03 -10.80 -23.58
N GLU A 231 -17.90 -10.22 -23.14
CA GLU A 231 -16.57 -10.62 -23.62
C GLU A 231 -16.28 -12.10 -23.34
N LEU A 232 -16.58 -12.57 -22.12
CA LEU A 232 -16.40 -13.97 -21.74
C LEU A 232 -17.26 -14.91 -22.59
N GLN A 233 -18.51 -14.53 -22.88
CA GLN A 233 -19.38 -15.29 -23.78
C GLN A 233 -18.84 -15.33 -25.22
N GLY A 234 -18.31 -14.20 -25.72
CA GLY A 234 -17.66 -14.12 -27.02
C GLY A 234 -16.47 -15.06 -27.13
N LEU A 235 -15.56 -14.99 -26.15
CA LEU A 235 -14.36 -15.84 -26.09
C LEU A 235 -14.71 -17.34 -26.10
N LYS A 236 -15.72 -17.75 -25.33
CA LYS A 236 -16.20 -19.14 -25.27
C LYS A 236 -16.81 -19.62 -26.59
N LYS A 237 -17.44 -18.73 -27.36
CA LYS A 237 -17.98 -19.07 -28.69
C LYS A 237 -16.86 -19.27 -29.71
N THR A 238 -15.85 -18.40 -29.71
CA THR A 238 -14.72 -18.51 -30.65
C THR A 238 -13.89 -19.78 -30.45
N LYS A 239 -13.78 -20.31 -29.22
CA LYS A 239 -13.08 -21.58 -28.94
C LYS A 239 -13.88 -22.85 -29.31
N ARG A 240 -15.19 -22.72 -29.60
CA ARG A 240 -16.07 -23.85 -29.96
C ARG A 240 -16.19 -24.05 -31.48
N VAL A 241 -15.58 -23.16 -32.26
CA VAL A 241 -15.45 -23.23 -33.73
C VAL A 241 -14.05 -23.71 -34.04
#